data_AF-A0A022VXX5-F1
#
_entry.id   AF-A0A022VXX5-F1
#
_cell.length_a   1.000
_cell.length_b   1.000
_cell.length_c   1.000
_cell.angle_alpha   90.00
_cell.angle_beta   90.00
_cell.angle_gamma   90.00
#
_symmetry.space_group_name_H-M   'P 1'
#
loop_
_entity.id
_entity.type
_entity.pdbx_description
1 polymer ?
#
loop_
_entity_poly.entity_id
_entity_poly.type
_entity_poly.pdbx_seq_one_letter_code
_entity_poly.pdbx_strand_id
1 'polypeptide(L)'
;MTLDPRLLSIPSARPTPGPMIPYQHQYRQESSRNRHDSPEGSNVFLPRRILAAIPQDIVHATNIARRRAEEAYRGFLFLQNSFNQRFYRLCPNEPRGRLSRHARSIDMLFSWGPKSGYTADPPKIPTCAVKFYVEEDAYLKYAHRYRSCRQKYLNGVYLAWIKSDIYLRNFADNTPMSVFARARFNHWWTGYRDEMRTWEEQIDSLVLPSWASIVRELREIIEERLDLDKEWERWV
;
A
#
# COMPACT_ATOMS: atom_id res chain seq x y z
N MET A 1 21.44 21.52 29.05
CA MET A 1 20.25 20.66 29.20
C MET A 1 20.45 19.42 28.35
N THR A 2 20.77 18.30 28.99
CA THR A 2 21.03 17.00 28.37
C THR A 2 19.72 16.24 28.23
N LEU A 3 19.29 15.97 26.99
CA LEU A 3 18.10 15.18 26.71
C LEU A 3 18.43 13.69 26.83
N ASP A 4 17.73 12.99 27.72
CA ASP A 4 17.87 11.56 27.97
C ASP A 4 17.27 10.74 26.79
N PRO A 5 18.07 9.90 26.10
CA PRO A 5 17.61 9.10 24.96
C PRO A 5 16.58 8.02 25.33
N ARG A 6 16.31 7.77 26.63
CA ARG A 6 15.29 6.80 27.07
C ARG A 6 13.84 7.29 26.97
N LEU A 7 13.63 8.60 26.83
CA LEU A 7 12.29 9.19 26.68
C LEU A 7 11.72 9.09 25.24
N LEU A 8 12.46 8.48 24.30
CA LEU A 8 12.00 8.16 22.94
C LEU A 8 11.41 6.74 22.82
N SER A 9 11.12 6.09 23.95
CA SER A 9 10.53 4.75 23.98
C SER A 9 9.07 4.79 23.52
N ILE A 10 8.86 4.63 22.21
CA ILE A 10 7.53 4.29 21.66
C ILE A 10 7.16 2.93 22.26
N PRO A 11 5.98 2.77 22.88
CA PRO A 11 5.51 1.47 23.32
C PRO A 11 5.45 0.54 22.10
N SER A 12 6.30 -0.49 22.10
CA SER A 12 6.21 -1.61 21.17
C SER A 12 4.97 -2.42 21.52
N ALA A 13 3.82 -1.98 21.02
CA ALA A 13 2.63 -2.82 20.98
C ALA A 13 2.82 -3.76 19.78
N ARG A 14 3.35 -4.97 20.04
CA ARG A 14 3.27 -6.07 19.06
C ARG A 14 1.81 -6.29 18.69
N PRO A 15 1.41 -6.16 17.41
CA PRO A 15 0.14 -6.70 16.97
C PRO A 15 0.34 -8.18 16.64
N THR A 16 -0.52 -9.01 17.21
CA THR A 16 -0.88 -10.35 16.73
C THR A 16 -1.02 -10.33 15.20
N PRO A 17 -0.63 -11.38 14.45
CA PRO A 17 -0.69 -11.37 12.99
C PRO A 17 -2.10 -11.01 12.52
N GLY A 18 -2.23 -9.82 11.93
CA GLY A 18 -3.47 -9.38 11.31
C GLY A 18 -3.80 -10.24 10.08
N PRO A 19 -5.08 -10.32 9.69
CA PRO A 19 -5.47 -11.05 8.48
C PRO A 19 -4.70 -10.49 7.27
N MET A 20 -4.17 -11.39 6.45
CA MET A 20 -3.50 -11.10 5.19
C MET A 20 -4.37 -10.17 4.33
N ILE A 21 -3.78 -9.07 3.85
CA ILE A 21 -4.43 -8.23 2.83
C ILE A 21 -4.62 -9.09 1.57
N PRO A 22 -5.86 -9.31 1.11
CA PRO A 22 -6.12 -10.05 -0.12
C PRO A 22 -5.46 -9.35 -1.30
N TYR A 23 -4.87 -10.14 -2.20
CA TYR A 23 -4.36 -9.63 -3.46
C TYR A 23 -5.52 -9.03 -4.28
N GLN A 24 -5.56 -7.71 -4.43
CA GLN A 24 -6.49 -7.04 -5.35
C GLN A 24 -5.79 -6.79 -6.70
N HIS A 25 -6.30 -7.45 -7.74
CA HIS A 25 -5.83 -7.31 -9.11
C HIS A 25 -6.27 -5.94 -9.66
N GLN A 26 -5.38 -4.94 -9.65
CA GLN A 26 -5.64 -3.67 -10.32
C GLN A 26 -5.50 -3.87 -11.84
N TYR A 27 -6.65 -4.00 -12.51
CA TYR A 27 -6.77 -4.09 -13.95
C TYR A 27 -6.06 -2.90 -14.62
N ARG A 28 -5.08 -3.17 -15.47
CA ARG A 28 -4.48 -2.18 -16.36
C ARG A 28 -5.27 -2.13 -17.68
N GLN A 29 -6.50 -1.64 -17.61
CA GLN A 29 -7.22 -1.06 -18.76
C GLN A 29 -8.50 -0.39 -18.24
N GLU A 30 -8.39 0.90 -17.90
CA GLU A 30 -9.45 1.89 -18.16
C GLU A 30 -8.85 3.29 -18.00
N SER A 31 -8.29 3.77 -19.12
CA SER A 31 -8.15 5.19 -19.39
C SER A 31 -9.54 5.79 -19.62
N SER A 32 -10.34 5.94 -18.55
CA SER A 32 -11.44 6.90 -18.39
C SER A 32 -12.19 6.53 -17.10
N ARG A 33 -12.22 7.46 -16.13
CA ARG A 33 -13.08 7.43 -14.92
C ARG A 33 -12.78 6.36 -13.85
N ASN A 34 -11.66 6.51 -13.14
CA ASN A 34 -11.64 6.18 -11.70
C ASN A 34 -11.38 7.46 -10.90
N ARG A 35 -12.43 8.31 -10.84
CA ARG A 35 -12.66 9.17 -9.68
C ARG A 35 -13.43 8.27 -8.71
N HIS A 36 -12.78 7.76 -7.66
CA HIS A 36 -13.33 7.25 -6.40
C HIS A 36 -12.29 6.30 -5.80
N ASP A 37 -11.22 6.89 -5.28
CA ASP A 37 -10.36 6.36 -4.20
C ASP A 37 -9.46 7.51 -3.71
N SER A 38 -10.01 8.73 -3.72
CA SER A 38 -9.53 9.78 -2.84
C SER A 38 -10.24 9.54 -1.51
N PRO A 39 -9.60 9.83 -0.35
CA PRO A 39 -10.33 9.85 0.91
C PRO A 39 -11.55 10.76 0.72
N GLU A 40 -12.74 10.17 0.65
CA GLU A 40 -14.01 10.87 0.73
C GLU A 40 -14.19 11.34 2.18
N GLY A 41 -13.34 12.29 2.53
CA GLY A 41 -13.22 12.85 3.84
C GLY A 41 -13.52 14.32 3.73
N SER A 42 -14.61 14.76 4.37
CA SER A 42 -14.91 16.19 4.54
C SER A 42 -13.78 16.96 5.23
N ASN A 43 -12.74 16.28 5.73
CA ASN A 43 -11.59 16.87 6.42
C ASN A 43 -10.31 16.97 5.59
N VAL A 44 -10.28 16.54 4.32
CA VAL A 44 -9.07 16.66 3.48
C VAL A 44 -8.65 18.12 3.30
N PHE A 45 -9.60 19.05 3.27
CA PHE A 45 -9.35 20.49 3.17
C PHE A 45 -9.59 21.19 4.49
N LEU A 46 -8.71 22.14 4.83
CA LEU A 46 -8.91 23.03 5.96
C LEU A 46 -10.14 23.93 5.71
N PRO A 47 -11.21 23.84 6.51
CA PRO A 47 -12.44 24.60 6.28
C PRO A 47 -12.19 26.11 6.38
N ARG A 48 -12.85 26.90 5.51
CA ARG A 48 -12.73 28.38 5.47
C ARG A 48 -12.96 29.05 6.82
N ARG A 49 -13.89 28.52 7.62
CA ARG A 49 -14.21 29.03 8.97
C ARG A 49 -13.09 28.80 9.99
N ILE A 50 -12.23 27.80 9.77
CA ILE A 50 -11.04 27.56 10.57
C ILE A 50 -9.92 28.48 10.07
N LEU A 51 -9.70 28.54 8.75
CA LEU A 51 -8.72 29.42 8.10
C LEU A 51 -8.82 30.88 8.57
N ALA A 52 -10.04 31.43 8.67
CA ALA A 52 -10.25 32.81 9.09
C ALA A 52 -10.00 33.05 10.59
N ALA A 53 -9.95 32.00 11.41
CA ALA A 53 -9.89 32.10 12.87
C ALA A 53 -8.52 31.78 13.47
N ILE A 54 -7.64 31.10 12.72
CA ILE A 54 -6.31 30.70 13.18
C ILE A 54 -5.22 31.65 12.66
N PRO A 55 -4.09 31.80 13.38
CA PRO A 55 -2.95 32.59 12.92
C PRO A 55 -2.37 32.06 11.60
N GLN A 56 -1.83 32.96 10.77
CA GLN A 56 -1.25 32.61 9.46
C GLN A 56 -0.09 31.61 9.57
N ASP A 57 0.70 31.67 10.64
CA ASP A 57 1.79 30.73 10.88
C ASP A 57 1.27 29.29 11.06
N ILE A 58 0.10 29.12 11.72
CA ILE A 58 -0.55 27.81 11.84
C ILE A 58 -1.04 27.33 10.49
N VAL A 59 -1.60 28.22 9.66
CA VAL A 59 -2.01 27.88 8.28
C VAL A 59 -0.81 27.38 7.49
N HIS A 60 0.32 28.09 7.57
CA HIS A 60 1.56 27.72 6.89
C HIS A 60 2.10 26.36 7.36
N ALA A 61 2.22 26.17 8.67
CA ALA A 61 2.67 24.91 9.26
C ALA A 61 1.74 23.74 8.90
N THR A 62 0.42 23.97 8.89
CA THR A 62 -0.59 23.00 8.45
C THR A 62 -0.37 22.59 7.00
N ASN A 63 -0.14 23.55 6.11
CA ASN A 63 0.12 23.27 4.71
C ASN A 63 1.45 22.54 4.47
N ILE A 64 2.47 22.76 5.32
CA ILE A 64 3.70 21.96 5.30
C ILE A 64 3.37 20.51 5.71
N ALA A 65 2.70 20.31 6.84
CA ALA A 65 2.37 18.97 7.33
C ALA A 65 1.52 18.19 6.32
N ARG A 66 0.48 18.82 5.76
CA ARG A 66 -0.35 18.20 4.70
C ARG A 66 0.44 17.79 3.47
N ARG A 67 1.39 18.62 3.02
CA ARG A 67 2.27 18.25 1.88
C ARG A 67 3.13 17.03 2.22
N ARG A 68 3.65 16.94 3.45
CA ARG A 68 4.41 15.77 3.91
C ARG A 68 3.54 14.51 3.99
N ALA A 69 2.30 14.62 4.47
CA ALA A 69 1.33 13.53 4.43
C ALA A 69 1.08 13.05 3.00
N GLU A 70 0.88 13.96 2.05
CA GLU A 70 0.66 13.61 0.65
C GLU A 70 1.88 12.91 0.03
N GLU A 71 3.09 13.41 0.30
CA GLU A 71 4.35 12.76 -0.12
C GLU A 71 4.48 11.35 0.47
N ALA A 72 4.16 11.18 1.77
CA ALA A 72 4.18 9.89 2.43
C ALA A 72 3.13 8.94 1.83
N TYR A 73 1.90 9.40 1.61
CA TYR A 73 0.85 8.61 0.99
C TYR A 73 1.22 8.15 -0.43
N ARG A 74 1.82 9.01 -1.25
CA ARG A 74 2.35 8.62 -2.57
C ARG A 74 3.44 7.54 -2.47
N GLY A 75 4.32 7.67 -1.47
CA GLY A 75 5.33 6.66 -1.18
C GLY A 75 4.72 5.32 -0.76
N PHE A 76 3.67 5.34 0.06
CA PHE A 76 2.88 4.17 0.42
C PHE A 76 2.26 3.49 -0.82
N LEU A 77 1.58 4.25 -1.68
CA LEU A 77 0.97 3.72 -2.91
C LEU A 77 2.02 3.08 -3.84
N PHE A 78 3.22 3.67 -3.93
CA PHE A 78 4.32 3.07 -4.69
C PHE A 78 4.74 1.71 -4.10
N LEU A 79 4.90 1.61 -2.78
CA LEU A 79 5.24 0.35 -2.11
C LEU A 79 4.13 -0.68 -2.28
N GLN A 80 2.88 -0.30 -2.10
CA GLN A 80 1.72 -1.17 -2.26
C GLN A 80 1.63 -1.73 -3.69
N ASN A 81 1.76 -0.88 -4.71
CA ASN A 81 1.79 -1.32 -6.11
C ASN A 81 2.96 -2.28 -6.36
N SER A 82 4.15 -1.97 -5.84
CA SER A 82 5.30 -2.87 -5.98
C SER A 82 5.03 -4.22 -5.28
N PHE A 83 4.49 -4.20 -4.07
CA PHE A 83 4.10 -5.42 -3.34
C PHE A 83 3.09 -6.28 -4.11
N ASN A 84 2.11 -5.66 -4.76
CA ASN A 84 1.14 -6.33 -5.62
C ASN A 84 1.75 -6.85 -6.94
N GLN A 85 2.96 -6.44 -7.28
CA GLN A 85 3.68 -7.00 -8.43
C GLN A 85 4.54 -8.22 -8.08
N ARG A 86 4.55 -8.67 -6.81
CA ARG A 86 5.48 -9.71 -6.32
C ARG A 86 5.50 -10.98 -7.18
N PHE A 87 4.35 -11.44 -7.67
CA PHE A 87 4.26 -12.64 -8.50
C PHE A 87 4.90 -12.45 -9.88
N TYR A 88 4.71 -11.28 -10.51
CA TYR A 88 5.35 -10.95 -11.78
C TYR A 88 6.89 -10.89 -11.67
N ARG A 89 7.42 -10.67 -10.46
CA ARG A 89 8.84 -10.56 -10.17
C ARG A 89 9.50 -11.91 -9.83
N LEU A 90 8.75 -13.02 -9.93
CA LEU A 90 9.30 -14.36 -9.84
C LEU A 90 10.08 -14.76 -11.11
N CYS A 91 9.85 -14.08 -12.23
CA CYS A 91 10.54 -14.32 -13.49
C CYS A 91 11.69 -13.32 -13.71
N PRO A 92 12.85 -13.75 -14.23
CA PRO A 92 13.87 -12.83 -14.70
C PRO A 92 13.35 -11.90 -15.79
N ASN A 93 13.94 -10.71 -15.90
CA ASN A 93 13.55 -9.74 -16.92
C ASN A 93 13.96 -10.17 -18.34
N GLU A 94 14.99 -11.01 -18.46
CA GLU A 94 15.51 -11.49 -19.72
C GLU A 94 15.51 -13.03 -19.77
N PRO A 95 15.19 -13.64 -20.92
CA PRO A 95 14.71 -12.99 -22.15
C PRO A 95 13.27 -12.44 -22.01
N ARG A 96 13.01 -11.24 -22.54
CA ARG A 96 11.68 -10.56 -22.47
C ARG A 96 10.48 -11.42 -22.87
N GLY A 97 10.67 -12.34 -23.82
CA GLY A 97 9.62 -13.26 -24.25
C GLY A 97 9.13 -14.20 -23.13
N ARG A 98 10.01 -14.61 -22.21
CA ARG A 98 9.62 -15.39 -21.01
C ARG A 98 8.85 -14.54 -20.03
N LEU A 99 9.35 -13.33 -19.74
CA LEU A 99 8.68 -12.38 -18.85
C LEU A 99 7.26 -12.06 -19.31
N SER A 100 7.06 -11.79 -20.60
CA SER A 100 5.73 -11.50 -21.17
C SER A 100 4.76 -12.68 -21.04
N ARG A 101 5.23 -13.92 -21.19
CA ARG A 101 4.40 -15.12 -21.04
C ARG A 101 4.09 -15.40 -19.57
N HIS A 102 5.07 -15.23 -18.69
CA HIS A 102 4.88 -15.31 -17.26
C HIS A 102 3.84 -14.29 -16.78
N ALA A 103 4.02 -13.02 -17.13
CA ALA A 103 3.11 -11.95 -16.75
C ALA A 103 1.67 -12.22 -17.19
N ARG A 104 1.47 -12.63 -18.46
CA ARG A 104 0.15 -13.03 -18.95
C ARG A 104 -0.46 -14.19 -18.18
N SER A 105 0.35 -15.14 -17.74
CA SER A 105 -0.11 -16.28 -16.95
C SER A 105 -0.54 -15.83 -15.55
N ILE A 106 0.18 -14.89 -14.95
CA ILE A 106 -0.21 -14.24 -13.70
C ILE A 106 -1.52 -13.44 -13.90
N ASP A 107 -1.62 -12.63 -14.95
CA ASP A 107 -2.85 -11.89 -15.27
C ASP A 107 -4.05 -12.84 -15.42
N MET A 108 -3.88 -13.97 -16.12
CA MET A 108 -4.91 -14.98 -16.30
C MET A 108 -5.33 -15.64 -14.97
N LEU A 109 -4.36 -16.00 -14.12
CA LEU A 109 -4.64 -16.55 -12.80
C LEU A 109 -5.50 -15.57 -12.00
N PHE A 110 -5.07 -14.31 -11.89
CA PHE A 110 -5.70 -13.35 -11.00
C PHE A 110 -6.96 -12.68 -11.55
N SER A 111 -7.21 -12.79 -12.86
CA SER A 111 -8.48 -12.40 -13.49
C SER A 111 -9.51 -13.53 -13.54
N TRP A 112 -9.15 -14.74 -13.11
CA TRP A 112 -10.08 -15.85 -12.97
C TRP A 112 -11.04 -15.62 -11.79
N GLY A 113 -12.33 -15.80 -12.07
CA GLY A 113 -13.42 -15.56 -11.16
C GLY A 113 -14.67 -15.12 -11.91
N PRO A 114 -15.83 -15.06 -11.24
CA PRO A 114 -17.06 -14.61 -11.84
C PRO A 114 -16.93 -13.17 -12.36
N LYS A 115 -17.35 -12.95 -13.61
CA LYS A 115 -17.42 -11.60 -14.17
C LYS A 115 -18.60 -10.86 -13.58
N SER A 116 -18.52 -9.53 -13.54
CA SER A 116 -19.63 -8.67 -13.09
C SER A 116 -20.95 -9.08 -13.75
N GLY A 117 -21.95 -9.38 -12.93
CA GLY A 117 -23.27 -9.87 -13.37
C GLY A 117 -23.45 -11.39 -13.45
N TYR A 118 -22.41 -12.18 -13.14
CA TYR A 118 -22.49 -13.64 -13.08
C TYR A 118 -22.15 -14.16 -11.68
N THR A 119 -22.84 -15.23 -11.24
CA THR A 119 -22.64 -15.85 -9.93
C THR A 119 -21.86 -17.15 -9.97
N ALA A 120 -21.78 -17.80 -11.13
CA ALA A 120 -21.06 -19.05 -11.31
C ALA A 120 -19.58 -18.79 -11.61
N ASP A 121 -18.72 -19.62 -11.02
CA ASP A 121 -17.30 -19.60 -11.34
C ASP A 121 -17.07 -20.02 -12.80
N PRO A 122 -16.16 -19.35 -13.52
CA PRO A 122 -15.77 -19.79 -14.85
C PRO A 122 -15.09 -21.16 -14.77
N PRO A 123 -15.08 -21.93 -15.87
CA PRO A 123 -14.32 -23.17 -15.92
C PRO A 123 -12.85 -22.91 -15.57
N LYS A 124 -12.22 -23.90 -14.93
CA LYS A 124 -10.80 -23.85 -14.60
C LYS A 124 -9.95 -23.63 -15.87
N ILE A 125 -8.84 -22.94 -15.70
CA ILE A 125 -7.94 -22.56 -16.79
C ILE A 125 -7.20 -23.81 -17.28
N PRO A 126 -7.20 -24.13 -18.58
CA PRO A 126 -6.35 -25.19 -19.12
C PRO A 126 -4.87 -24.89 -18.87
N THR A 127 -4.13 -25.85 -18.34
CA THR A 127 -2.67 -25.76 -18.09
C THR A 127 -1.88 -25.32 -19.33
N CYS A 128 -2.27 -25.78 -20.52
CA CYS A 128 -1.60 -25.42 -21.77
C CYS A 128 -1.69 -23.91 -22.11
N ALA A 129 -2.61 -23.18 -21.49
CA ALA A 129 -2.81 -21.75 -21.70
C ALA A 129 -1.87 -20.89 -20.83
N VAL A 130 -1.21 -21.46 -19.82
CA VAL A 130 -0.32 -20.76 -18.89
C VAL A 130 1.12 -21.24 -18.99
N LYS A 131 2.08 -20.35 -18.73
CA LYS A 131 3.52 -20.60 -18.75
C LYS A 131 4.19 -19.83 -17.62
N PHE A 132 4.54 -20.54 -16.55
CA PHE A 132 5.27 -19.96 -15.42
C PHE A 132 6.78 -20.14 -15.59
N TYR A 133 7.52 -19.07 -15.32
CA TYR A 133 8.98 -19.06 -15.29
C TYR A 133 9.37 -18.50 -13.93
N VAL A 134 9.57 -19.39 -12.96
CA VAL A 134 9.73 -19.03 -11.54
C VAL A 134 11.17 -19.33 -11.14
N GLU A 135 11.92 -18.29 -10.78
CA GLU A 135 13.34 -18.37 -10.44
C GLU A 135 13.61 -17.64 -9.12
N GLU A 136 14.27 -18.33 -8.19
CA GLU A 136 14.54 -17.82 -6.85
C GLU A 136 15.43 -16.57 -6.88
N ASP A 137 16.49 -16.59 -7.69
CA ASP A 137 17.43 -15.48 -7.82
C ASP A 137 16.73 -14.18 -8.30
N ALA A 138 15.78 -14.30 -9.24
CA ALA A 138 15.01 -13.16 -9.71
C ALA A 138 14.18 -12.55 -8.57
N TYR A 139 13.51 -13.40 -7.79
CA TYR A 139 12.72 -12.97 -6.64
C TYR A 139 13.60 -12.35 -5.54
N LEU A 140 14.72 -12.96 -5.20
CA LEU A 140 15.63 -12.45 -4.17
C LEU A 140 16.21 -11.08 -4.55
N LYS A 141 16.59 -10.89 -5.82
CA LYS A 141 17.02 -9.58 -6.35
C LYS A 141 15.92 -8.53 -6.23
N TYR A 142 14.68 -8.89 -6.57
CA TYR A 142 13.53 -8.01 -6.38
C TYR A 142 13.27 -7.70 -4.91
N ALA A 143 13.26 -8.72 -4.05
CA ALA A 143 13.00 -8.58 -2.62
C ALA A 143 14.04 -7.71 -1.92
N HIS A 144 15.31 -7.84 -2.30
CA HIS A 144 16.37 -6.96 -1.82
C HIS A 144 16.09 -5.49 -2.16
N ARG A 145 15.81 -5.20 -3.44
CA ARG A 145 15.47 -3.84 -3.91
C ARG A 145 14.25 -3.27 -3.19
N TYR A 146 13.20 -4.08 -3.07
CA TYR A 146 11.97 -3.69 -2.38
C TYR A 146 12.23 -3.35 -0.91
N ARG A 147 12.98 -4.18 -0.17
CA ARG A 147 13.36 -3.92 1.22
C ARG A 147 14.15 -2.61 1.34
N SER A 148 15.09 -2.35 0.44
CA SER A 148 15.82 -1.08 0.41
C SER A 148 14.90 0.12 0.13
N CYS A 149 13.96 0.01 -0.81
CA CYS A 149 12.96 1.04 -1.09
C CYS A 149 12.06 1.30 0.13
N ARG A 150 11.54 0.24 0.77
CA ARG A 150 10.73 0.34 1.99
C ARG A 150 11.50 1.02 3.11
N GLN A 151 12.76 0.66 3.33
CA GLN A 151 13.58 1.30 4.36
C GLN A 151 13.81 2.80 4.09
N LYS A 152 14.08 3.16 2.83
CA LYS A 152 14.23 4.57 2.42
C LYS A 152 12.94 5.35 2.61
N TYR A 153 11.80 4.75 2.30
CA TYR A 153 10.49 5.34 2.53
C TYR A 153 10.24 5.62 4.02
N LEU A 154 10.45 4.61 4.88
CA LEU A 154 10.28 4.72 6.33
C LEU A 154 11.17 5.80 6.95
N ASN A 155 12.45 5.81 6.57
CA ASN A 155 13.42 6.79 7.09
C ASN A 155 13.33 8.16 6.42
N GLY A 156 12.58 8.28 5.33
CA GLY A 156 12.47 9.48 4.50
C GLY A 156 11.12 10.16 4.67
N VAL A 157 10.28 10.04 3.65
CA VAL A 157 9.00 10.76 3.56
C VAL A 157 8.03 10.41 4.68
N TYR A 158 8.00 9.16 5.14
CA TYR A 158 7.13 8.77 6.26
C TYR A 158 7.59 9.41 7.57
N LEU A 159 8.88 9.32 7.91
CA LEU A 159 9.43 10.00 9.09
C LEU A 159 9.27 11.52 9.01
N ALA A 160 9.39 12.12 7.83
CA ALA A 160 9.15 13.55 7.63
C ALA A 160 7.69 13.94 7.94
N TRP A 161 6.73 13.12 7.52
CA TRP A 161 5.32 13.27 7.88
C TRP A 161 5.12 13.21 9.40
N ILE A 162 5.59 12.14 10.07
CA ILE A 162 5.46 11.99 11.53
C ILE A 162 6.06 13.18 12.28
N LYS A 163 7.25 13.63 11.89
CA LYS A 163 7.89 14.82 12.50
C LYS A 163 7.07 16.09 12.28
N SER A 164 6.48 16.25 11.10
CA SER A 164 5.65 17.42 10.80
C SER A 164 4.32 17.44 11.55
N ASP A 165 3.70 16.27 11.78
CA ASP A 165 2.50 16.15 12.62
C ASP A 165 2.81 16.53 14.08
N ILE A 166 3.87 15.97 14.65
CA ILE A 166 4.31 16.29 16.02
C ILE A 166 4.64 17.78 16.14
N TYR A 167 5.38 18.33 15.17
CA TYR A 167 5.74 19.74 15.16
C TYR A 167 4.49 20.62 15.11
N LEU A 168 3.55 20.36 14.19
CA LEU A 168 2.34 21.17 14.04
C LEU A 168 1.49 21.16 15.31
N ARG A 169 1.33 20.01 15.95
CA ARG A 169 0.59 19.90 17.21
C ARG A 169 1.22 20.74 18.31
N ASN A 170 2.52 20.58 18.53
CA ASN A 170 3.25 21.37 19.53
C ASN A 170 3.22 22.86 19.19
N PHE A 171 3.34 23.22 17.91
CA PHE A 171 3.31 24.60 17.46
C PHE A 171 1.93 25.23 17.67
N ALA A 172 0.86 24.53 17.32
CA ALA A 172 -0.51 24.94 17.59
C ALA A 172 -0.78 25.11 19.09
N ASP A 173 -0.28 24.18 19.91
CA ASP A 173 -0.44 24.23 21.36
C ASP A 173 0.22 25.47 21.98
N ASN A 174 1.37 25.91 21.47
CA ASN A 174 2.10 27.07 22.00
C ASN A 174 1.74 28.41 21.34
N THR A 175 1.01 28.41 20.22
CA THR A 175 0.66 29.65 19.51
C THR A 175 -0.51 30.36 20.18
N PRO A 176 -0.43 31.69 20.43
CA PRO A 176 -1.57 32.47 20.93
C PRO A 176 -2.74 32.46 19.92
N MET A 177 -3.89 31.93 20.35
CA MET A 177 -5.16 31.97 19.62
C MET A 177 -6.32 31.75 20.58
N SER A 178 -7.55 32.13 20.18
CA SER A 178 -8.72 31.93 21.03
C SER A 178 -8.96 30.45 21.31
N VAL A 179 -9.47 30.15 22.51
CA VAL A 179 -9.80 28.76 22.93
C VAL A 179 -10.72 28.09 21.91
N PHE A 180 -11.67 28.84 21.37
CA PHE A 180 -12.60 28.36 20.37
C PHE A 180 -11.94 28.04 19.02
N ALA A 181 -11.04 28.91 18.54
CA ALA A 181 -10.29 28.66 17.31
C ALA A 181 -9.41 27.41 17.44
N ARG A 182 -8.73 27.26 18.58
CA ARG A 182 -7.91 26.09 18.89
C ARG A 182 -8.71 24.80 18.92
N ALA A 183 -9.82 24.77 19.65
CA ALA A 183 -10.67 23.59 19.74
C ALA A 183 -11.17 23.14 18.37
N ARG A 184 -11.60 24.09 17.54
CA ARG A 184 -12.07 23.80 16.17
C ARG A 184 -10.94 23.28 15.27
N PHE A 185 -9.76 23.90 15.33
CA PHE A 185 -8.58 23.44 14.59
C PHE A 185 -8.18 22.02 15.00
N ASN A 186 -8.07 21.75 16.30
CA ASN A 186 -7.67 20.44 16.82
C ASN A 186 -8.69 19.36 16.45
N HIS A 187 -9.99 19.66 16.47
CA HIS A 187 -11.02 18.73 16.02
C HIS A 187 -10.84 18.36 14.54
N TRP A 188 -10.65 19.36 13.67
CA TRP A 188 -10.40 19.11 12.26
C TRP A 188 -9.09 18.36 12.01
N TRP A 189 -7.99 18.76 12.67
CA TRP A 189 -6.69 18.10 12.52
C TRP A 189 -6.74 16.64 12.97
N THR A 190 -7.48 16.34 14.04
CA THR A 190 -7.71 14.96 14.49
C THR A 190 -8.42 14.15 13.41
N GLY A 191 -9.50 14.68 12.82
CA GLY A 191 -10.18 14.01 11.70
C GLY A 191 -9.27 13.77 10.49
N TYR A 192 -8.45 14.76 10.11
CA TYR A 192 -7.46 14.59 9.03
C TYR A 192 -6.43 13.48 9.36
N ARG A 193 -5.95 13.41 10.61
CA ARG A 193 -5.02 12.35 11.05
C ARG A 193 -5.66 10.98 11.04
N ASP A 194 -6.94 10.88 11.41
CA ASP A 194 -7.65 9.60 11.37
C ASP A 194 -7.80 9.09 9.93
N GLU A 195 -8.02 9.99 8.95
CA GLU A 195 -7.94 9.63 7.52
C GLU A 195 -6.54 9.12 7.15
N MET A 196 -5.47 9.77 7.62
CA MET A 196 -4.11 9.31 7.33
C MET A 196 -3.80 7.95 7.98
N ARG A 197 -4.32 7.68 9.18
CA ARG A 197 -4.08 6.43 9.90
C ARG A 197 -4.53 5.20 9.12
N THR A 198 -5.58 5.32 8.30
CA THR A 198 -6.14 4.21 7.51
C THR A 198 -5.11 3.52 6.60
N TRP A 199 -4.20 4.29 6.00
CA TRP A 199 -3.14 3.73 5.16
C TRP A 199 -1.84 3.50 5.96
N GLU A 200 -1.60 4.25 7.03
CA GLU A 200 -0.44 4.05 7.91
C GLU A 200 -0.44 2.65 8.54
N GLU A 201 -1.60 2.19 8.99
CA GLU A 201 -1.78 0.85 9.58
C GLU A 201 -1.41 -0.28 8.60
N GLN A 202 -1.49 -0.01 7.29
CA GLN A 202 -1.16 -0.99 6.26
C GLN A 202 0.34 -1.08 5.97
N ILE A 203 1.16 -0.11 6.38
CA ILE A 203 2.60 -0.07 6.06
C ILE A 203 3.35 -1.32 6.55
N ASP A 204 2.95 -1.84 7.71
CA ASP A 204 3.58 -3.02 8.31
C ASP A 204 3.19 -4.33 7.62
N SER A 205 2.04 -4.36 6.95
CA SER A 205 1.63 -5.50 6.12
C SER A 205 2.42 -5.61 4.81
N LEU A 206 3.05 -4.51 4.37
CA LEU A 206 3.81 -4.44 3.11
C LEU A 206 5.21 -5.06 3.22
N VAL A 207 5.30 -6.24 3.84
CA VAL A 207 6.52 -7.03 3.99
C VAL A 207 6.47 -8.20 3.04
N LEU A 208 7.45 -8.28 2.13
CA LEU A 208 7.48 -9.35 1.15
C LEU A 208 7.64 -10.73 1.81
N PRO A 209 6.88 -11.74 1.36
CA PRO A 209 7.01 -13.11 1.83
C PRO A 209 8.40 -13.70 1.55
N SER A 210 8.76 -14.76 2.27
CA SER A 210 9.93 -15.58 1.93
C SER A 210 9.73 -16.26 0.56
N TRP A 211 10.82 -16.77 -0.03
CA TRP A 211 10.74 -17.55 -1.26
C TRP A 211 9.79 -18.76 -1.13
N ALA A 212 9.95 -19.55 -0.08
CA ALA A 212 9.09 -20.70 0.18
C ALA A 212 7.62 -20.28 0.33
N SER A 213 7.36 -19.16 1.02
CA SER A 213 6.02 -18.64 1.24
C SER A 213 5.35 -18.16 -0.05
N ILE A 214 6.06 -17.41 -0.91
CA ILE A 214 5.47 -16.89 -2.16
C ILE A 214 5.25 -18.00 -3.20
N VAL A 215 6.14 -19.00 -3.25
CA VAL A 215 5.94 -20.17 -4.12
C VAL A 215 4.75 -20.99 -3.66
N ARG A 216 4.58 -21.17 -2.34
CA ARG A 216 3.41 -21.85 -1.77
C ARG A 216 2.12 -21.07 -2.08
N GLU A 217 2.10 -19.76 -1.87
CA GLU A 217 0.95 -18.90 -2.19
C GLU A 217 0.59 -19.00 -3.69
N LEU A 218 1.59 -18.97 -4.58
CA LEU A 218 1.37 -19.16 -6.02
C LEU A 218 0.83 -20.56 -6.35
N ARG A 219 1.34 -21.61 -5.68
CA ARG A 219 0.87 -22.99 -5.85
C ARG A 219 -0.60 -23.13 -5.48
N GLU A 220 -0.99 -22.61 -4.32
CA GLU A 220 -2.38 -22.65 -3.83
C GLU A 220 -3.33 -21.99 -4.85
N ILE A 221 -2.94 -20.85 -5.41
CA ILE A 221 -3.69 -20.15 -6.48
C ILE A 221 -3.75 -20.99 -7.77
N ILE A 222 -2.66 -21.68 -8.12
CA ILE A 222 -2.63 -22.56 -9.30
C ILE A 222 -3.58 -23.75 -9.12
N GLU A 223 -3.54 -24.43 -7.96
CA GLU A 223 -4.38 -25.60 -7.68
C GLU A 223 -5.88 -25.26 -7.67
N GLU A 224 -6.21 -24.08 -7.14
CA GLU A 224 -7.58 -23.56 -7.17
C GLU A 224 -8.07 -23.33 -8.61
N ARG A 225 -7.23 -22.75 -9.48
CA ARG A 225 -7.70 -22.11 -10.73
C ARG A 225 -7.35 -22.87 -12.00
N LEU A 226 -6.36 -23.76 -12.00
CA LEU A 226 -5.97 -24.56 -13.16
C LEU A 226 -6.67 -25.91 -13.16
N ASP A 227 -7.03 -26.34 -14.36
CA ASP A 227 -7.53 -27.68 -14.63
C ASP A 227 -6.36 -28.65 -14.72
N LEU A 228 -5.95 -29.18 -13.56
CA LEU A 228 -4.83 -30.12 -13.43
C LEU A 228 -5.22 -31.56 -13.82
N ASP A 229 -6.51 -31.87 -13.90
CA ASP A 229 -7.02 -33.22 -14.16
C ASP A 229 -7.04 -33.55 -15.67
N LYS A 230 -7.27 -32.54 -16.53
CA LYS A 230 -7.40 -32.72 -17.99
C LYS A 230 -6.09 -32.86 -18.77
N GLU A 231 -4.92 -32.91 -18.13
CA GLU A 231 -3.66 -33.22 -18.84
C GLU A 231 -3.49 -34.71 -19.13
N TRP A 232 -4.13 -35.60 -18.37
CA TRP A 232 -3.98 -37.05 -18.54
C TRP A 232 -4.73 -37.60 -19.77
N GLU A 233 -5.80 -36.94 -20.22
CA GLU A 233 -6.60 -37.38 -21.38
C GLU A 233 -6.02 -36.95 -22.74
N ARG A 234 -5.00 -36.09 -22.78
CA ARG A 234 -4.39 -35.62 -24.05
C ARG A 234 -3.25 -36.51 -24.56
N TRP A 235 -2.82 -37.48 -23.76
CA TRP A 235 -1.69 -38.37 -24.06
C TRP A 235 -2.06 -39.86 -24.04
N VAL A 236 -3.35 -40.19 -23.92
CA VAL A 236 -3.93 -41.53 -24.12
C VAL A 236 -4.71 -41.52 -25.42
#